data_AF-A0A948FS49-F1
#
_entry.id   AF-A0A948FS49-F1
#
_cell.length_a   1.000
_cell.length_b   1.000
_cell.length_c   1.000
_cell.angle_alpha   90.00
_cell.angle_beta   90.00
_cell.angle_gamma   90.00
#
_symmetry.space_group_name_H-M   'P 1'
#
loop_
_entity.id
_entity.type
_entity.pdbx_description
1 polymer ?
#
loop_
_entity_poly.entity_id
_entity_poly.type
_entity_poly.pdbx_seq_one_letter_code
_entity_poly.pdbx_strand_id
1 'polypeptide(L)'
;MKSARERMDVISAYRDVGTYRGAAAICGTTHKTVKRIIERHESASEHGGEPAVERACRTRNFDDVADLVAKRVESTAGRITAKRLLPEATAAGYGGSARNFRRLVADAKQVWRSENGGHRGRRPAVWSPGETLMIDWGQLDVDGVRLHVFCAVLAWSRFRFVRFAVDEQAATTFAMLAECFEELGGVPKVVLADRMGCLKAGVVANVVVPTPDYVRFATHYRFRPDFCHAADPQSKGMVENLVGYAKSDLMIPLIGSKPSRLGDRNDAAVEWCREVNAAVHSEICAVPLERLVVEQPLLGDLPSLRAEFGPRPTTRKVDKLSCVRFGSARYSVPCRLIGQSVTVLVDDDTLRVIGPVTGEVHAEHRLVAPGEVSIDDAHYDRPRPDKPTRGARPRTQQEKDFLALGPVAEAFLTGAAAAGVSKLPSEIAVVLDLVAAHGNDVVVVALHRAVKFGRWRAGDVRSILATHGQAPTPRPAGEPLVLTLPTVPTRSLDAYRIDGLTDGGSS
;
A
#
# COMPACT_ATOMS: atom_id res chain seq x y z
N MET A 1 34.76 -44.11 28.21
CA MET A 1 34.52 -45.26 29.13
C MET A 1 34.56 -46.51 28.26
N LYS A 2 35.39 -47.52 28.53
CA LYS A 2 35.55 -48.68 27.62
C LYS A 2 34.26 -49.50 27.53
N SER A 3 33.94 -50.01 26.33
CA SER A 3 32.75 -50.82 26.08
C SER A 3 32.79 -52.14 26.87
N ALA A 4 31.64 -52.82 27.02
CA ALA A 4 31.60 -54.12 27.71
C ALA A 4 32.44 -55.19 26.99
N ARG A 5 32.45 -55.16 25.65
CA ARG A 5 33.27 -56.02 24.80
C ARG A 5 34.76 -55.77 25.00
N GLU A 6 35.19 -54.51 24.96
CA GLU A 6 36.58 -54.12 25.21
C GLU A 6 37.07 -54.50 26.61
N ARG A 7 36.18 -54.52 27.60
CA ARG A 7 36.51 -54.99 28.95
C ARG A 7 36.73 -56.50 28.98
N MET A 8 35.89 -57.27 28.29
CA MET A 8 36.05 -58.72 28.18
C MET A 8 37.32 -59.10 27.42
N ASP A 9 37.62 -58.39 26.33
CA ASP A 9 38.85 -58.59 25.54
C ASP A 9 40.10 -58.34 26.39
N VAL A 10 40.08 -57.31 27.26
CA VAL A 10 41.17 -57.04 28.21
C VAL A 10 41.31 -58.14 29.27
N ILE A 11 40.20 -58.71 29.75
CA ILE A 11 40.23 -59.80 30.73
C ILE A 11 40.77 -61.08 30.09
N SER A 12 40.36 -61.39 28.85
CA SER A 12 40.88 -62.54 28.10
C SER A 12 42.37 -62.40 27.84
N ALA A 13 42.81 -61.25 27.32
CA ALA A 13 44.23 -61.00 27.04
C ALA A 13 45.11 -61.05 28.30
N TYR A 14 44.56 -60.72 29.48
CA TYR A 14 45.27 -60.89 30.74
C TYR A 14 45.36 -62.34 31.19
N ARG A 15 44.31 -63.14 31.01
CA ARG A 15 44.35 -64.58 31.31
C ARG A 15 45.38 -65.31 30.44
N ASP A 16 45.54 -64.87 29.19
CA ASP A 16 46.49 -65.49 28.25
C ASP A 16 47.95 -65.10 28.52
N VAL A 17 48.21 -63.85 28.91
CA VAL A 17 49.58 -63.32 29.04
C VAL A 17 50.08 -63.21 30.49
N GLY A 18 49.17 -63.28 31.47
CA GLY A 18 49.48 -63.30 32.90
C GLY A 18 50.07 -62.00 33.48
N THR A 19 50.33 -60.97 32.66
CA THR A 19 50.92 -59.70 33.11
C THR A 19 50.12 -58.48 32.65
N TYR A 20 49.97 -57.48 33.54
CA TYR A 20 49.22 -56.26 33.23
C TYR A 20 49.81 -55.45 32.08
N ARG A 21 51.14 -55.51 31.88
CA ARG A 21 51.82 -54.81 30.78
C ARG A 21 51.68 -55.54 29.45
N GLY A 22 51.71 -56.88 29.45
CA GLY A 22 51.51 -57.67 28.25
C GLY A 22 50.10 -57.54 27.68
N ALA A 23 49.08 -57.68 28.54
CA ALA A 23 47.69 -57.47 28.14
C ALA A 23 47.39 -56.02 27.71
N ALA A 24 48.07 -55.04 28.30
CA ALA A 24 47.97 -53.64 27.89
C ALA A 24 48.52 -53.40 26.47
N ALA A 25 49.62 -54.05 26.11
CA ALA A 25 50.19 -53.97 24.77
C ALA A 25 49.26 -54.59 23.71
N ILE A 26 48.65 -55.73 24.01
CA ILE A 26 47.72 -56.43 23.11
C ILE A 26 46.43 -55.62 22.90
N CYS A 27 45.85 -55.08 23.98
CA CYS A 27 44.58 -54.35 23.91
C CYS A 27 44.74 -52.84 23.65
N GLY A 28 45.94 -52.39 23.22
CA GLY A 28 46.22 -50.99 22.90
C GLY A 28 45.90 -50.02 24.04
N THR A 29 46.19 -50.38 25.29
CA THR A 29 45.80 -49.60 26.47
C THR A 29 46.91 -49.50 27.52
N THR A 30 46.63 -48.88 28.66
CA THR A 30 47.62 -48.71 29.73
C THR A 30 47.50 -49.82 30.78
N HIS A 31 48.63 -50.29 31.31
CA HIS A 31 48.67 -51.33 32.35
C HIS A 31 47.86 -50.95 33.61
N LYS A 32 47.75 -49.65 33.95
CA LYS A 32 46.87 -49.16 35.03
C LYS A 32 45.38 -49.36 34.74
N THR A 33 44.99 -49.30 33.47
CA THR A 33 43.61 -49.54 33.04
C THR A 33 43.29 -51.02 33.03
N VAL A 34 44.24 -51.86 32.58
CA VAL A 34 44.12 -53.32 32.64
C VAL A 34 44.01 -53.79 34.09
N LYS A 35 44.94 -53.38 34.97
CA LYS A 35 44.92 -53.70 36.41
C LYS A 35 43.58 -53.37 37.05
N ARG A 36 43.06 -52.15 36.85
CA ARG A 36 41.76 -51.72 37.36
C ARG A 36 40.56 -52.50 36.79
N ILE A 37 40.63 -52.98 35.56
CA ILE A 37 39.55 -53.79 34.96
C ILE A 37 39.55 -55.20 35.58
N ILE A 38 40.73 -55.78 35.78
CA ILE A 38 40.89 -57.12 36.35
C ILE A 38 40.56 -57.13 37.84
N GLU A 39 41.12 -56.21 38.63
CA GLU A 39 40.81 -56.10 40.06
C GLU A 39 39.30 -55.92 40.29
N ARG A 40 38.63 -55.18 39.40
CA ARG A 40 37.18 -55.00 39.40
C ARG A 40 36.40 -56.26 38.99
N HIS A 41 36.97 -57.06 38.09
CA HIS A 41 36.38 -58.32 37.66
C HIS A 41 36.56 -59.41 38.74
N GLU A 42 37.73 -59.50 39.34
CA GLU A 42 38.04 -60.44 40.43
C GLU A 42 37.20 -60.15 41.67
N SER A 43 37.09 -58.88 42.09
CA SER A 43 36.21 -58.48 43.20
C SER A 43 34.71 -58.72 42.90
N ALA A 44 34.30 -58.70 41.62
CA ALA A 44 32.95 -59.09 41.21
C ALA A 44 32.74 -60.61 41.13
N SER A 45 33.78 -61.40 40.86
CA SER A 45 33.74 -62.86 40.87
C SER A 45 33.75 -63.45 42.28
N GLU A 46 34.43 -62.82 43.25
CA GLU A 46 34.45 -63.27 44.65
C GLU A 46 33.12 -63.06 45.39
N HIS A 47 32.30 -62.09 44.96
CA HIS A 47 31.02 -61.75 45.59
C HIS A 47 29.79 -62.31 44.85
N GLY A 48 29.95 -63.41 44.10
CA GLY A 48 28.81 -64.18 43.59
C GLY A 48 27.81 -63.38 42.74
N GLY A 49 28.29 -62.60 41.76
CA GLY A 49 27.42 -62.07 40.70
C GLY A 49 26.40 -61.00 41.13
N GLU A 50 26.55 -60.38 42.32
CA GLU A 50 25.78 -59.17 42.62
C GLU A 50 26.34 -57.96 41.84
N PRO A 51 25.50 -57.20 41.14
CA PRO A 51 25.93 -56.00 40.43
C PRO A 51 26.54 -55.01 41.41
N ALA A 52 27.69 -54.45 41.04
CA ALA A 52 28.46 -53.50 41.83
C ALA A 52 27.57 -52.51 42.60
N VAL A 53 27.72 -52.48 43.93
CA VAL A 53 27.12 -51.50 44.85
C VAL A 53 27.00 -50.16 44.13
N GLU A 54 25.76 -49.74 43.87
CA GLU A 54 25.48 -48.42 43.31
C GLU A 54 26.30 -47.41 44.11
N ARG A 55 27.06 -46.56 43.42
CA ARG A 55 27.77 -45.46 44.08
C ARG A 55 26.74 -44.73 44.94
N ALA A 56 26.88 -44.83 46.26
CA ALA A 56 26.07 -44.04 47.18
C ALA A 56 26.08 -42.61 46.67
N CYS A 57 24.90 -42.11 46.30
CA CYS A 57 24.74 -40.81 45.68
C CYS A 57 25.37 -39.80 46.65
N ARG A 58 26.49 -39.17 46.26
CA ARG A 58 27.12 -38.14 47.11
C ARG A 58 26.04 -37.11 47.44
N THR A 59 25.80 -36.89 48.73
CA THR A 59 24.91 -35.84 49.22
C THR A 59 25.27 -34.54 48.51
N ARG A 60 24.35 -34.04 47.69
CA ARG A 60 24.57 -32.83 46.91
C ARG A 60 24.30 -31.66 47.85
N ASN A 61 25.08 -30.59 47.72
CA ASN A 61 24.98 -29.39 48.56
C ASN A 61 23.62 -28.65 48.51
N PHE A 62 22.65 -29.19 47.79
CA PHE A 62 21.32 -28.62 47.60
C PHE A 62 20.20 -29.60 47.96
N ASP A 63 20.52 -30.79 48.49
CA ASP A 63 19.52 -31.78 48.86
C ASP A 63 18.59 -31.22 49.96
N ASP A 64 19.12 -30.45 50.91
CA ASP A 64 18.36 -29.81 52.00
C ASP A 64 17.33 -28.78 51.54
N VAL A 65 17.50 -28.21 50.33
CA VAL A 65 16.59 -27.19 49.79
C VAL A 65 15.82 -27.66 48.55
N ALA A 66 16.02 -28.91 48.12
CA ALA A 66 15.37 -29.46 46.93
C ALA A 66 13.84 -29.47 47.08
N ASP A 67 13.33 -29.89 48.24
CA ASP A 67 11.88 -29.93 48.53
C ASP A 67 11.26 -28.54 48.56
N LEU A 68 11.97 -27.55 49.11
CA LEU A 68 11.52 -26.16 49.12
C LEU A 68 11.40 -25.64 47.68
N VAL A 69 12.39 -25.91 46.84
CA VAL A 69 12.36 -25.51 45.44
C VAL A 69 11.23 -26.22 44.69
N ALA A 70 11.03 -27.52 44.89
CA ALA A 70 9.94 -28.28 44.27
C ALA A 70 8.57 -27.71 44.63
N LYS A 71 8.28 -27.52 45.93
CA LYS A 71 7.02 -26.93 46.41
C LYS A 71 6.76 -25.54 45.85
N ARG A 72 7.81 -24.71 45.75
CA ARG A 72 7.68 -23.35 45.22
C ARG A 72 7.49 -23.34 43.70
N VAL A 73 8.17 -24.21 42.98
CA VAL A 73 7.94 -24.44 41.54
C VAL A 73 6.50 -24.89 41.31
N GLU A 74 5.98 -25.83 42.11
CA GLU A 74 4.61 -26.30 42.03
C GLU A 74 3.58 -25.19 42.32
N SER A 75 3.71 -24.50 43.46
CA SER A 75 2.81 -23.40 43.87
C SER A 75 2.75 -22.23 42.88
N THR A 76 3.77 -22.09 42.03
CA THR A 76 3.84 -21.02 41.03
C THR A 76 3.65 -21.52 39.60
N ALA A 77 3.24 -22.78 39.42
CA ALA A 77 3.10 -23.44 38.13
C ALA A 77 4.34 -23.25 37.23
N GLY A 78 5.53 -23.42 37.80
CA GLY A 78 6.81 -23.32 37.08
C GLY A 78 7.29 -21.89 36.75
N ARG A 79 6.57 -20.84 37.17
CA ARG A 79 6.87 -19.44 36.78
C ARG A 79 7.96 -18.77 37.64
N ILE A 80 8.16 -19.21 38.87
CA ILE A 80 9.11 -18.58 39.80
C ILE A 80 10.56 -18.61 39.28
N THR A 81 11.31 -17.52 39.41
CA THR A 81 12.70 -17.45 38.93
C THR A 81 13.68 -17.90 40.01
N ALA A 82 14.78 -18.55 39.60
CA ALA A 82 15.85 -18.94 40.51
C ALA A 82 16.44 -17.74 41.29
N LYS A 83 16.47 -16.55 40.69
CA LYS A 83 16.88 -15.30 41.36
C LYS A 83 16.00 -14.97 42.56
N ARG A 84 14.67 -15.18 42.45
CA ARG A 84 13.71 -14.90 43.52
C ARG A 84 13.64 -15.99 44.58
N LEU A 85 13.98 -17.23 44.20
CA LEU A 85 14.08 -18.37 45.13
C LEU A 85 15.38 -18.39 45.94
N LEU A 86 16.46 -17.79 45.43
CA LEU A 86 17.77 -17.90 46.07
C LEU A 86 17.82 -17.32 47.50
N PRO A 87 17.25 -16.13 47.81
CA PRO A 87 17.24 -15.63 49.19
C PRO A 87 16.47 -16.55 50.15
N GLU A 88 15.36 -17.12 49.70
CA GLU A 88 14.53 -18.06 50.46
C GLU A 88 15.29 -19.36 50.74
N ALA A 89 16.02 -19.88 49.75
CA ALA A 89 16.87 -21.06 49.91
C ALA A 89 18.10 -20.79 50.79
N THR A 90 18.73 -19.62 50.70
CA THR A 90 19.85 -19.24 51.58
C THR A 90 19.40 -19.11 53.03
N ALA A 91 18.22 -18.55 53.29
CA ALA A 91 17.62 -18.52 54.63
C ALA A 91 17.31 -19.93 55.17
N ALA A 92 17.01 -20.88 54.28
CA ALA A 92 16.81 -22.30 54.61
C ALA A 92 18.11 -23.12 54.71
N GLY A 93 19.29 -22.48 54.69
CA GLY A 93 20.58 -23.14 54.89
C GLY A 93 21.37 -23.47 53.62
N TYR A 94 20.93 -23.02 52.44
CA TYR A 94 21.69 -23.24 51.21
C TYR A 94 22.98 -22.41 51.16
N GLY A 95 24.13 -23.09 51.34
CA GLY A 95 25.47 -22.50 51.24
C GLY A 95 26.17 -22.68 49.89
N GLY A 96 25.48 -23.18 48.85
CA GLY A 96 26.08 -23.48 47.55
C GLY A 96 26.14 -22.29 46.57
N SER A 97 26.77 -22.49 45.41
CA SER A 97 26.87 -21.44 44.38
C SER A 97 25.52 -21.13 43.71
N ALA A 98 25.32 -19.87 43.28
CA ALA A 98 24.13 -19.48 42.54
C ALA A 98 23.96 -20.24 41.21
N ARG A 99 25.07 -20.68 40.59
CA ARG A 99 25.04 -21.50 39.36
C ARG A 99 24.41 -22.87 39.62
N ASN A 100 24.82 -23.55 40.69
CA ASN A 100 24.25 -24.85 41.06
C ASN A 100 22.77 -24.73 41.44
N PHE A 101 22.39 -23.64 42.12
CA PHE A 101 21.00 -23.38 42.47
C PHE A 101 20.12 -23.15 41.24
N ARG A 102 20.59 -22.37 40.26
CA ARG A 102 19.86 -22.19 38.98
C ARG A 102 19.64 -23.51 38.25
N ARG A 103 20.61 -24.43 38.30
CA ARG A 103 20.48 -25.77 37.73
C ARG A 103 19.42 -26.58 38.47
N LEU A 104 19.46 -26.62 39.80
CA LEU A 104 18.42 -27.27 40.61
C LEU A 104 17.00 -26.75 40.27
N VAL A 105 16.83 -25.43 40.20
CA VAL A 105 15.54 -24.81 39.84
C VAL A 105 15.13 -25.17 38.41
N ALA A 106 16.09 -25.24 37.47
CA ALA A 106 15.81 -25.67 36.10
C ALA A 106 15.37 -27.14 36.03
N ASP A 107 16.05 -28.02 36.77
CA ASP A 107 15.75 -29.45 36.87
C ASP A 107 14.37 -29.66 37.51
N ALA A 108 14.09 -29.01 38.65
CA ALA A 108 12.78 -29.06 39.31
C ALA A 108 11.65 -28.55 38.41
N LYS A 109 11.89 -27.47 37.65
CA LYS A 109 10.94 -26.99 36.64
C LYS A 109 10.77 -27.97 35.47
N GLN A 110 11.80 -28.72 35.11
CA GLN A 110 11.72 -29.72 34.06
C GLN A 110 10.87 -30.91 34.51
N VAL A 111 11.09 -31.40 35.74
CA VAL A 111 10.28 -32.45 36.36
C VAL A 111 8.81 -32.01 36.46
N TRP A 112 8.56 -30.82 36.99
CA TRP A 112 7.20 -30.25 37.04
C TRP A 112 6.58 -30.09 35.64
N ARG A 113 7.37 -29.72 34.62
CA ARG A 113 6.89 -29.65 33.23
C ARG A 113 6.58 -31.02 32.64
N SER A 114 7.30 -32.07 33.00
CA SER A 114 6.99 -33.43 32.54
C SER A 114 5.77 -34.02 33.25
N GLU A 115 5.57 -33.73 34.54
CA GLU A 115 4.49 -34.28 35.36
C GLU A 115 3.18 -33.50 35.20
N ASN A 116 3.24 -32.17 35.17
CA ASN A 116 2.07 -31.28 35.18
C ASN A 116 1.92 -30.48 33.89
N GLY A 117 3.00 -30.25 33.15
CA GLY A 117 2.94 -29.60 31.86
C GLY A 117 2.36 -30.59 30.87
N GLY A 118 1.04 -30.60 30.70
CA GLY A 118 0.31 -31.55 29.85
C GLY A 118 1.04 -31.80 28.52
N HIS A 119 1.85 -32.86 28.49
CA HIS A 119 2.35 -33.44 27.26
C HIS A 119 1.15 -34.17 26.66
N ARG A 120 0.18 -33.40 26.18
CA ARG A 120 -0.75 -33.91 25.18
C ARG A 120 0.16 -34.26 24.01
N GLY A 121 0.53 -35.53 23.91
CA GLY A 121 1.35 -36.04 22.81
C GLY A 121 0.77 -35.48 21.52
N ARG A 122 1.53 -34.64 20.84
CA ARG A 122 1.07 -33.98 19.63
C ARG A 122 1.24 -35.00 18.52
N ARG A 123 0.14 -35.46 17.93
CA ARG A 123 0.18 -36.30 16.74
C ARG A 123 0.45 -35.40 15.53
N PRO A 124 1.33 -35.81 14.59
CA PRO A 124 1.42 -35.16 13.30
C PRO A 124 0.05 -35.18 12.63
N ALA A 125 -0.36 -34.05 12.05
CA ALA A 125 -1.55 -34.00 11.24
C ALA A 125 -1.33 -34.80 9.94
N VAL A 126 -2.30 -35.65 9.59
CA VAL A 126 -2.33 -36.38 8.33
C VAL A 126 -3.22 -35.60 7.38
N TRP A 127 -2.67 -35.16 6.26
CA TRP A 127 -3.36 -34.32 5.28
C TRP A 127 -3.78 -35.16 4.08
N SER A 128 -5.01 -34.97 3.60
CA SER A 128 -5.43 -35.57 2.33
C SER A 128 -5.07 -34.65 1.16
N PRO A 129 -4.73 -35.21 -0.02
CA PRO A 129 -4.49 -34.41 -1.21
C PRO A 129 -5.76 -33.65 -1.62
N GLY A 130 -5.59 -32.40 -2.04
CA GLY A 130 -6.63 -31.48 -2.51
C GLY A 130 -7.49 -30.89 -1.40
N GLU A 131 -7.18 -31.21 -0.14
CA GLU A 131 -8.05 -30.88 0.98
C GLU A 131 -7.77 -29.50 1.56
N THR A 132 -6.55 -29.23 2.01
CA THR A 132 -6.23 -28.04 2.82
C THR A 132 -5.12 -27.21 2.20
N LEU A 133 -5.42 -25.93 1.97
CA LEU A 133 -4.44 -24.87 1.74
C LEU A 133 -4.32 -24.02 3.01
N MET A 134 -3.11 -23.78 3.47
CA MET A 134 -2.85 -22.91 4.62
C MET A 134 -2.31 -21.58 4.15
N ILE A 135 -2.81 -20.48 4.72
CA ILE A 135 -2.38 -19.13 4.36
C ILE A 135 -1.98 -18.33 5.60
N ASP A 136 -0.94 -17.51 5.43
CA ASP A 136 -0.48 -16.57 6.46
C ASP A 136 0.24 -15.38 5.83
N TRP A 137 0.39 -14.32 6.61
CA TRP A 137 1.13 -13.13 6.23
C TRP A 137 2.45 -13.01 6.99
N GLY A 138 3.50 -12.72 6.25
CA GLY A 138 4.79 -12.29 6.76
C GLY A 138 5.00 -10.79 6.59
N GLN A 139 5.82 -10.23 7.45
CA GLN A 139 6.25 -8.84 7.36
C GLN A 139 7.76 -8.71 7.60
N LEU A 140 8.40 -7.79 6.88
CA LEU A 140 9.78 -7.38 7.10
C LEU A 140 9.93 -5.89 6.78
N ASP A 141 10.66 -5.16 7.62
CA ASP A 141 11.07 -3.79 7.30
C ASP A 141 12.32 -3.82 6.44
N VAL A 142 12.27 -3.16 5.28
CA VAL A 142 13.40 -3.02 4.37
C VAL A 142 13.56 -1.55 4.04
N ASP A 143 14.71 -0.97 4.38
CA ASP A 143 15.05 0.44 4.12
C ASP A 143 13.99 1.46 4.59
N GLY A 144 13.34 1.16 5.71
CA GLY A 144 12.28 2.02 6.30
C GLY A 144 10.88 1.82 5.69
N VAL A 145 10.72 0.91 4.72
CA VAL A 145 9.43 0.51 4.15
C VAL A 145 9.04 -0.86 4.67
N ARG A 146 7.82 -0.97 5.23
CA ARG A 146 7.23 -2.25 5.62
C ARG A 146 6.79 -2.99 4.35
N LEU A 147 7.41 -4.13 4.08
CA LEU A 147 6.98 -5.06 3.03
C LEU A 147 6.14 -6.18 3.64
N HIS A 148 5.01 -6.46 3.01
CA HIS A 148 4.13 -7.57 3.35
C HIS A 148 4.36 -8.71 2.36
N VAL A 149 4.34 -9.95 2.84
CA VAL A 149 4.46 -11.14 2.01
C VAL A 149 3.32 -12.11 2.32
N PHE A 150 2.52 -12.43 1.32
CA PHE A 150 1.49 -13.43 1.38
C PHE A 150 2.13 -14.81 1.14
N CYS A 151 1.88 -15.75 2.03
CA CYS A 151 2.37 -17.11 1.95
C CYS A 151 1.18 -18.09 1.93
N ALA A 152 1.17 -19.00 0.97
CA ALA A 152 0.22 -20.09 0.92
C ALA A 152 0.94 -21.43 0.69
N VAL A 153 0.46 -22.50 1.33
CA VAL A 153 1.04 -23.85 1.19
C VAL A 153 -0.03 -24.93 1.18
N LEU A 154 0.00 -25.82 0.18
CA LEU A 154 -0.83 -27.01 0.16
C LEU A 154 -0.30 -28.02 1.19
N ALA A 155 -1.18 -28.50 2.07
CA ALA A 155 -0.76 -29.27 3.23
C ALA A 155 -0.20 -30.66 2.87
N TRP A 156 -0.60 -31.24 1.73
CA TRP A 156 -0.14 -32.57 1.30
C TRP A 156 1.07 -32.51 0.37
N SER A 157 1.00 -31.79 -0.76
CA SER A 157 2.14 -31.66 -1.69
C SER A 157 3.26 -30.78 -1.15
N ARG A 158 2.97 -29.90 -0.19
CA ARG A 158 3.87 -28.83 0.26
C ARG A 158 4.24 -27.85 -0.85
N PHE A 159 3.41 -27.76 -1.89
CA PHE A 159 3.54 -26.73 -2.91
C PHE A 159 3.36 -25.36 -2.25
N ARG A 160 4.30 -24.45 -2.50
CA ARG A 160 4.36 -23.12 -1.88
C ARG A 160 4.05 -22.05 -2.91
N PHE A 161 3.25 -21.08 -2.50
CA PHE A 161 2.97 -19.88 -3.26
C PHE A 161 3.29 -18.66 -2.40
N VAL A 162 4.07 -17.73 -2.93
CA VAL A 162 4.51 -16.53 -2.21
C VAL A 162 4.46 -15.30 -3.11
N ARG A 163 3.89 -14.20 -2.61
CA ARG A 163 3.83 -12.89 -3.29
C ARG A 163 3.98 -11.73 -2.31
N PHE A 164 4.62 -10.66 -2.75
CA PHE A 164 4.70 -9.39 -2.04
C PHE A 164 3.45 -8.54 -2.25
N ALA A 165 3.10 -7.77 -1.22
CA ALA A 165 2.03 -6.79 -1.25
C ALA A 165 2.39 -5.52 -0.46
N VAL A 166 1.59 -4.47 -0.68
CA VAL A 166 1.69 -3.19 0.05
C VAL A 166 0.88 -3.18 1.35
N ASP A 167 -0.08 -4.09 1.50
CA ASP A 167 -0.94 -4.21 2.68
C ASP A 167 -1.50 -5.63 2.84
N GLU A 168 -2.19 -5.87 3.97
CA GLU A 168 -2.86 -7.15 4.31
C GLU A 168 -4.39 -7.00 4.31
N GLN A 169 -4.92 -6.09 3.47
CA GLN A 169 -6.36 -5.85 3.40
C GLN A 169 -7.09 -7.03 2.74
N ALA A 170 -8.41 -7.07 2.91
CA ALA A 170 -9.24 -8.15 2.38
C ALA A 170 -9.14 -8.25 0.84
N ALA A 171 -9.21 -7.11 0.13
CA ALA A 171 -9.10 -7.07 -1.32
C ALA A 171 -7.78 -7.68 -1.83
N THR A 172 -6.66 -7.25 -1.23
CA THR A 172 -5.31 -7.77 -1.51
C THR A 172 -5.23 -9.27 -1.21
N THR A 173 -5.74 -9.72 -0.07
CA THR A 173 -5.76 -11.14 0.32
C THR A 173 -6.57 -11.98 -0.67
N PHE A 174 -7.72 -11.48 -1.13
CA PHE A 174 -8.56 -12.17 -2.12
C PHE A 174 -7.91 -12.21 -3.49
N ALA A 175 -7.24 -11.14 -3.91
CA ALA A 175 -6.47 -11.11 -5.15
C ALA A 175 -5.36 -12.17 -5.13
N MET A 176 -4.59 -12.27 -4.05
CA MET A 176 -3.51 -13.24 -3.90
C MET A 176 -4.02 -14.69 -3.81
N LEU A 177 -5.15 -14.92 -3.13
CA LEU A 177 -5.80 -16.24 -3.12
C LEU A 177 -6.27 -16.66 -4.51
N ALA A 178 -6.87 -15.75 -5.27
CA ALA A 178 -7.30 -16.02 -6.64
C ALA A 178 -6.11 -16.38 -7.53
N GLU A 179 -5.02 -15.61 -7.47
CA GLU A 179 -3.78 -15.91 -8.19
C GLU A 179 -3.19 -17.26 -7.75
N CYS A 180 -3.22 -17.58 -6.46
CA CYS A 180 -2.78 -18.86 -5.95
C CYS A 180 -3.61 -20.01 -6.54
N PHE A 181 -4.95 -19.92 -6.57
CA PHE A 181 -5.79 -20.97 -7.16
C PHE A 181 -5.55 -21.13 -8.66
N GLU A 182 -5.32 -20.02 -9.38
CA GLU A 182 -4.94 -20.04 -10.80
C GLU A 182 -3.60 -20.78 -11.00
N GLU A 183 -2.59 -20.52 -10.16
CA GLU A 183 -1.28 -21.20 -10.24
C GLU A 183 -1.37 -22.69 -9.86
N LEU A 184 -2.23 -23.03 -8.90
CA LEU A 184 -2.53 -24.43 -8.55
C LEU A 184 -3.30 -25.17 -9.65
N GLY A 185 -3.98 -24.44 -10.54
CA GLY A 185 -4.90 -24.99 -11.55
C GLY A 185 -6.21 -25.52 -10.96
N GLY A 186 -6.60 -25.06 -9.77
CA GLY A 186 -7.79 -25.53 -9.06
C GLY A 186 -7.94 -24.95 -7.65
N VAL A 187 -9.07 -25.20 -7.02
CA VAL A 187 -9.41 -24.70 -5.69
C VAL A 187 -9.38 -25.82 -4.64
N PRO A 188 -8.63 -25.68 -3.52
CA PRO A 188 -8.65 -26.63 -2.42
C PRO A 188 -10.02 -26.67 -1.72
N LYS A 189 -10.38 -27.79 -1.09
CA LYS A 189 -11.66 -27.91 -0.37
C LYS A 189 -11.75 -26.97 0.84
N VAL A 190 -10.62 -26.70 1.50
CA VAL A 190 -10.53 -25.91 2.72
C VAL A 190 -9.38 -24.93 2.59
N VAL A 191 -9.64 -23.67 2.94
CA VAL A 191 -8.59 -22.65 3.12
C VAL A 191 -8.50 -22.34 4.61
N LEU A 192 -7.39 -22.73 5.22
CA LEU A 192 -7.08 -22.52 6.62
C LEU A 192 -6.26 -21.24 6.78
N ALA A 193 -6.85 -20.24 7.43
CA ALA A 193 -6.21 -18.96 7.70
C ALA A 193 -5.93 -18.73 9.20
N ASP A 194 -4.98 -17.87 9.54
CA ASP A 194 -4.91 -17.32 10.90
C ASP A 194 -6.10 -16.38 11.16
N ARG A 195 -6.31 -15.99 12.42
CA ARG A 195 -7.40 -15.12 12.89
C ARG A 195 -7.22 -13.64 12.50
N MET A 196 -6.76 -13.39 11.28
CA MET A 196 -6.44 -12.09 10.70
C MET A 196 -7.69 -11.19 10.59
N GLY A 197 -7.52 -9.91 10.90
CA GLY A 197 -8.63 -8.95 10.98
C GLY A 197 -9.38 -8.74 9.66
N CYS A 198 -8.71 -8.93 8.52
CA CYS A 198 -9.32 -8.78 7.20
C CYS A 198 -10.30 -9.91 6.83
N LEU A 199 -10.11 -11.11 7.40
CA LEU A 199 -10.97 -12.28 7.15
C LEU A 199 -11.94 -12.59 8.29
N LYS A 200 -11.69 -12.07 9.50
CA LYS A 200 -12.49 -12.31 10.71
C LYS A 200 -13.38 -11.12 11.06
N ALA A 201 -14.69 -11.35 11.12
CA ALA A 201 -15.65 -10.41 11.68
C ALA A 201 -15.76 -10.49 13.21
N GLY A 202 -15.58 -11.68 13.80
CA GLY A 202 -15.72 -11.88 15.24
C GLY A 202 -15.32 -13.26 15.71
N VAL A 203 -15.45 -13.52 17.02
CA VAL A 203 -15.23 -14.83 17.63
C VAL A 203 -16.36 -15.11 18.62
N VAL A 204 -17.02 -16.26 18.48
CA VAL A 204 -18.07 -16.73 19.39
C VAL A 204 -17.72 -18.13 19.86
N ALA A 205 -17.66 -18.37 21.17
CA ALA A 205 -17.27 -19.67 21.75
C ALA A 205 -15.95 -20.24 21.17
N ASN A 206 -14.96 -19.38 20.93
CA ASN A 206 -13.67 -19.71 20.29
C ASN A 206 -13.75 -20.18 18.82
N VAL A 207 -14.93 -20.10 18.20
CA VAL A 207 -15.16 -20.28 16.77
C VAL A 207 -15.09 -18.93 16.07
N VAL A 208 -14.33 -18.85 14.99
CA VAL A 208 -14.12 -17.61 14.24
C VAL A 208 -15.28 -17.41 13.26
N VAL A 209 -15.86 -16.21 13.27
CA VAL A 209 -16.89 -15.81 12.31
C VAL A 209 -16.21 -15.07 11.16
N PRO A 210 -16.28 -15.58 9.92
CA PRO A 210 -15.68 -14.93 8.76
C PRO A 210 -16.41 -13.61 8.41
N THR A 211 -15.72 -12.69 7.75
CA THR A 211 -16.34 -11.48 7.19
C THR A 211 -17.32 -11.83 6.06
N PRO A 212 -18.39 -11.05 5.83
CA PRO A 212 -19.33 -11.29 4.74
C PRO A 212 -18.66 -11.37 3.36
N ASP A 213 -17.64 -10.54 3.12
CA ASP A 213 -16.90 -10.55 1.86
C ASP A 213 -16.04 -11.82 1.70
N TYR A 214 -15.46 -12.33 2.79
CA TYR A 214 -14.74 -13.61 2.73
C TYR A 214 -15.69 -14.79 2.48
N VAL A 215 -16.89 -14.77 3.07
CA VAL A 215 -17.93 -15.78 2.77
C VAL A 215 -18.34 -15.73 1.30
N ARG A 216 -18.52 -14.52 0.73
CA ARG A 216 -18.79 -14.37 -0.71
C ARG A 216 -17.65 -14.91 -1.58
N PHE A 217 -16.41 -14.59 -1.23
CA PHE A 217 -15.22 -15.09 -1.93
C PHE A 217 -15.16 -16.62 -1.89
N ALA A 218 -15.35 -17.20 -0.70
CA ALA A 218 -15.38 -18.65 -0.49
C ALA A 218 -16.51 -19.33 -1.27
N THR A 219 -17.68 -18.70 -1.35
CA THR A 219 -18.81 -19.20 -2.13
C THR A 219 -18.52 -19.19 -3.63
N HIS A 220 -17.89 -18.13 -4.14
CA HIS A 220 -17.54 -17.99 -5.56
C HIS A 220 -16.55 -19.07 -6.01
N TYR A 221 -15.49 -19.29 -5.23
CA TYR A 221 -14.47 -20.31 -5.50
C TYR A 221 -14.83 -21.71 -4.96
N ARG A 222 -15.94 -21.84 -4.22
CA ARG A 222 -16.48 -23.11 -3.69
C ARG A 222 -15.56 -23.84 -2.69
N PHE A 223 -14.83 -23.10 -1.86
CA PHE A 223 -14.07 -23.67 -0.74
C PHE A 223 -14.73 -23.37 0.60
N ARG A 224 -14.38 -24.17 1.63
CA ARG A 224 -14.78 -23.92 3.02
C ARG A 224 -13.74 -23.06 3.73
N PRO A 225 -14.09 -21.86 4.23
CA PRO A 225 -13.17 -21.08 5.06
C PRO A 225 -13.00 -21.75 6.42
N ASP A 226 -11.77 -21.87 6.89
CA ASP A 226 -11.43 -22.42 8.21
C ASP A 226 -10.37 -21.54 8.89
N PHE A 227 -10.31 -21.59 10.22
CA PHE A 227 -9.42 -20.74 11.00
C PHE A 227 -8.70 -21.50 12.10
N CYS A 228 -7.41 -21.21 12.28
CA CYS A 228 -6.62 -21.78 13.36
C CYS A 228 -7.24 -21.46 14.74
N HIS A 229 -7.26 -22.46 15.62
CA HIS A 229 -7.62 -22.23 17.02
C HIS A 229 -6.51 -21.49 17.77
N ALA A 230 -6.88 -20.71 18.79
CA ALA A 230 -5.89 -20.12 19.69
C ALA A 230 -5.07 -21.24 20.34
N ALA A 231 -3.74 -21.16 20.21
CA ALA A 231 -2.79 -22.18 20.66
C ALA A 231 -2.96 -23.57 20.01
N ASP A 232 -3.10 -23.60 18.67
CA ASP A 232 -2.97 -24.81 17.84
C ASP A 232 -1.68 -24.81 16.99
N PRO A 233 -0.53 -25.26 17.56
CA PRO A 233 0.73 -25.28 16.82
C PRO A 233 0.79 -26.34 15.72
N GLN A 234 -0.11 -27.35 15.73
CA GLN A 234 -0.06 -28.44 14.75
C GLN A 234 -0.49 -27.97 13.38
N SER A 235 -1.58 -27.21 13.32
CA SER A 235 -2.08 -26.64 12.07
C SER A 235 -1.29 -25.40 11.64
N LYS A 236 -0.79 -24.62 12.61
CA LYS A 236 -0.08 -23.36 12.35
C LYS A 236 1.40 -23.52 11.96
N GLY A 237 2.07 -24.58 12.41
CA GLY A 237 3.53 -24.73 12.23
C GLY A 237 3.99 -24.82 10.77
N MET A 238 3.17 -25.31 9.84
CA MET A 238 3.56 -25.44 8.44
C MET A 238 3.70 -24.08 7.76
N VAL A 239 2.68 -23.23 7.91
CA VAL A 239 2.67 -21.91 7.28
C VAL A 239 3.61 -20.95 8.01
N GLU A 240 3.77 -21.07 9.34
CA GLU A 240 4.79 -20.32 10.09
C GLU A 240 6.21 -20.66 9.60
N ASN A 241 6.50 -21.93 9.35
CA ASN A 241 7.78 -22.35 8.79
C ASN A 241 7.98 -21.79 7.37
N LEU A 242 6.93 -21.74 6.54
CA LEU A 242 7.00 -21.12 5.22
C LEU A 242 7.30 -19.62 5.32
N VAL A 243 6.58 -18.90 6.19
CA VAL A 243 6.82 -17.46 6.41
C VAL A 243 8.26 -17.22 6.89
N GLY A 244 8.76 -18.05 7.82
CA GLY A 244 10.14 -18.00 8.28
C GLY A 244 11.15 -18.24 7.15
N TYR A 245 10.89 -19.24 6.30
CA TYR A 245 11.75 -19.58 5.17
C TYR A 245 11.77 -18.50 4.10
N ALA A 246 10.60 -17.99 3.71
CA ALA A 246 10.47 -16.86 2.79
C ALA A 246 11.22 -15.63 3.34
N LYS A 247 11.15 -15.35 4.64
CA LYS A 247 11.92 -14.25 5.25
C LYS A 247 13.43 -14.45 5.09
N SER A 248 13.95 -15.63 5.44
CA SER A 248 15.40 -15.88 5.43
C SER A 248 15.98 -16.01 4.03
N ASP A 249 15.26 -16.64 3.12
CA ASP A 249 15.78 -17.14 1.84
C ASP A 249 15.37 -16.26 0.65
N LEU A 250 14.22 -15.58 0.75
CA LEU A 250 13.72 -14.66 -0.28
C LEU A 250 13.88 -13.21 0.17
N MET A 251 13.29 -12.81 1.30
CA MET A 251 13.19 -11.39 1.67
C MET A 251 14.52 -10.77 2.08
N ILE A 252 15.32 -11.46 2.92
CA ILE A 252 16.61 -10.93 3.39
C ILE A 252 17.62 -10.74 2.23
N PRO A 253 17.79 -11.68 1.29
CA PRO A 253 18.65 -11.47 0.12
C PRO A 253 18.19 -10.34 -0.81
N LEU A 254 16.88 -10.02 -0.79
CA LEU A 254 16.32 -8.89 -1.53
C LEU A 254 16.60 -7.52 -0.88
N ILE A 255 17.16 -7.49 0.34
CA ILE A 255 17.59 -6.25 1.00
C ILE A 255 18.84 -5.70 0.30
N GLY A 256 18.79 -4.45 -0.16
CA GLY A 256 19.92 -3.77 -0.81
C GLY A 256 20.17 -4.16 -2.27
N SER A 257 19.39 -5.09 -2.85
CA SER A 257 19.41 -5.39 -4.29
C SER A 257 18.46 -4.46 -5.07
N LYS A 258 18.56 -4.46 -6.40
CA LYS A 258 17.93 -3.49 -7.32
C LYS A 258 16.39 -3.53 -7.52
N PRO A 259 15.56 -4.47 -7.02
CA PRO A 259 14.13 -4.39 -7.32
C PRO A 259 13.51 -3.21 -6.58
N SER A 260 13.30 -2.12 -7.31
CA SER A 260 12.78 -0.86 -6.77
C SER A 260 11.26 -0.92 -6.62
N ARG A 261 10.58 -1.68 -7.49
CA ARG A 261 9.11 -1.74 -7.57
C ARG A 261 8.56 -3.04 -6.98
N LEU A 262 7.26 -3.05 -6.68
CA LEU A 262 6.56 -4.25 -6.20
C LEU A 262 6.55 -5.36 -7.25
N GLY A 263 6.38 -5.01 -8.54
CA GLY A 263 6.42 -5.95 -9.67
C GLY A 263 7.73 -6.74 -9.70
N ASP A 264 8.87 -6.04 -9.73
CA ASP A 264 10.20 -6.68 -9.72
C ASP A 264 10.40 -7.65 -8.53
N ARG A 265 9.82 -7.33 -7.36
CA ARG A 265 9.85 -8.21 -6.18
C ARG A 265 8.97 -9.43 -6.36
N ASN A 266 7.80 -9.28 -6.99
CA ASN A 266 6.93 -10.39 -7.32
C ASN A 266 7.52 -11.31 -8.40
N ASP A 267 8.24 -10.76 -9.38
CA ASP A 267 8.99 -11.58 -10.34
C ASP A 267 10.05 -12.44 -9.63
N ALA A 268 10.78 -11.87 -8.67
CA ALA A 268 11.71 -12.62 -7.83
C ALA A 268 11.00 -13.68 -6.96
N ALA A 269 9.83 -13.37 -6.41
CA ALA A 269 9.05 -14.32 -5.63
C ALA A 269 8.52 -15.49 -6.48
N VAL A 270 8.11 -15.23 -7.72
CA VAL A 270 7.71 -16.26 -8.70
C VAL A 270 8.89 -17.19 -8.98
N GLU A 271 10.07 -16.64 -9.27
CA GLU A 271 11.24 -17.45 -9.59
C GLU A 271 11.70 -18.27 -8.38
N TRP A 272 11.70 -17.67 -7.19
CA TRP A 272 11.97 -18.39 -5.95
C TRP A 272 10.97 -19.53 -5.70
N CYS A 273 9.66 -19.30 -5.94
CA CYS A 273 8.65 -20.36 -5.83
C CYS A 273 8.94 -21.53 -6.79
N ARG A 274 9.34 -21.24 -8.03
CA ARG A 274 9.74 -22.29 -8.99
C ARG A 274 10.92 -23.10 -8.48
N GLU A 275 11.95 -22.44 -7.97
CA GLU A 275 13.14 -23.10 -7.42
C GLU A 275 12.78 -24.02 -6.23
N VAL A 276 12.12 -23.49 -5.21
CA VAL A 276 11.85 -24.25 -3.96
C VAL A 276 10.82 -25.36 -4.15
N ASN A 277 9.91 -25.23 -5.13
CA ASN A 277 8.93 -26.27 -5.45
C ASN A 277 9.50 -27.35 -6.39
N ALA A 278 10.59 -27.07 -7.12
CA ALA A 278 11.34 -28.05 -7.89
C ALA A 278 12.38 -28.83 -7.05
N ALA A 279 12.71 -28.35 -5.85
CA ALA A 279 13.63 -29.01 -4.93
C ALA A 279 12.93 -30.08 -4.06
N VAL A 280 13.71 -31.09 -3.62
CA VAL A 280 13.22 -32.12 -2.69
C VAL A 280 12.92 -31.49 -1.33
N HIS A 281 11.67 -31.60 -0.88
CA HIS A 281 11.26 -31.13 0.45
C HIS A 281 11.63 -32.16 1.53
N SER A 282 12.31 -31.71 2.59
CA SER A 282 12.82 -32.56 3.67
C SER A 282 11.76 -33.41 4.38
N GLU A 283 10.66 -32.79 4.84
CA GLU A 283 9.58 -33.47 5.59
C GLU A 283 8.86 -34.56 4.78
N ILE A 284 8.57 -34.30 3.50
CA ILE A 284 7.81 -35.23 2.64
C ILE A 284 8.70 -36.13 1.78
N CYS A 285 10.01 -35.88 1.78
CA CYS A 285 11.02 -36.55 0.96
C CYS A 285 10.63 -36.69 -0.52
N ALA A 286 9.99 -35.65 -1.08
CA ALA A 286 9.52 -35.61 -2.46
C ALA A 286 9.56 -34.17 -3.00
N VAL A 287 9.50 -34.03 -4.32
CA VAL A 287 9.44 -32.73 -4.99
C VAL A 287 7.99 -32.21 -4.95
N PRO A 288 7.73 -31.02 -4.36
CA PRO A 288 6.38 -30.46 -4.28
C PRO A 288 5.69 -30.31 -5.63
N LEU A 289 6.41 -29.89 -6.68
CA LEU A 289 5.88 -29.74 -8.02
C LEU A 289 5.38 -31.08 -8.61
N GLU A 290 6.13 -32.16 -8.42
CA GLU A 290 5.70 -33.50 -8.87
C GLU A 290 4.46 -33.98 -8.11
N ARG A 291 4.37 -33.69 -6.80
CA ARG A 291 3.18 -33.99 -6.02
C ARG A 291 1.98 -33.15 -6.43
N LEU A 292 2.19 -31.88 -6.79
CA LEU A 292 1.10 -31.03 -7.27
C LEU A 292 0.42 -31.64 -8.51
N VAL A 293 1.17 -32.26 -9.43
CA VAL A 293 0.58 -32.95 -10.60
C VAL A 293 -0.41 -34.04 -10.18
N VAL A 294 -0.13 -34.76 -9.09
CA VAL A 294 -1.02 -35.79 -8.54
C VAL A 294 -2.19 -35.18 -7.76
N GLU A 295 -1.97 -34.04 -7.11
CA GLU A 295 -2.96 -33.36 -6.28
C GLU A 295 -3.95 -32.52 -7.08
N GLN A 296 -3.52 -31.91 -8.18
CA GLN A 296 -4.30 -30.98 -9.00
C GLN A 296 -5.64 -31.57 -9.49
N PRO A 297 -5.73 -32.83 -9.97
CA PRO A 297 -7.02 -33.43 -10.37
C PRO A 297 -8.03 -33.60 -9.22
N LEU A 298 -7.60 -33.43 -7.96
CA LEU A 298 -8.43 -33.56 -6.76
C LEU A 298 -8.90 -32.19 -6.23
N LEU A 299 -8.41 -31.10 -6.82
CA LEU A 299 -8.88 -29.75 -6.55
C LEU A 299 -10.23 -29.51 -7.25
N GLY A 300 -11.02 -28.58 -6.73
CA GLY A 300 -12.23 -28.10 -7.38
C GLY A 300 -11.92 -27.22 -8.58
N ASP A 301 -12.87 -27.13 -9.51
CA ASP A 301 -12.72 -26.30 -10.71
C ASP A 301 -12.62 -24.81 -10.37
N LEU A 302 -11.81 -24.09 -11.14
CA LEU A 302 -11.80 -22.63 -11.13
C LEU A 302 -13.11 -22.08 -11.72
N PRO A 303 -13.67 -20.99 -11.16
CA PRO A 303 -14.79 -20.31 -11.77
C PRO A 303 -14.39 -19.67 -13.11
N SER A 304 -15.34 -19.51 -14.02
CA SER A 304 -15.10 -18.93 -15.36
C SER A 304 -14.67 -17.47 -15.34
N LEU A 305 -14.99 -16.75 -14.27
CA LEU A 305 -14.60 -15.36 -14.05
C LEU A 305 -13.93 -15.24 -12.69
N ARG A 306 -12.84 -14.47 -12.65
CA ARG A 306 -12.19 -14.10 -11.39
C ARG A 306 -13.18 -13.28 -10.57
N ALA A 307 -13.21 -13.55 -9.28
CA ALA A 307 -14.07 -12.80 -8.39
C ALA A 307 -13.51 -11.38 -8.20
N GLU A 308 -14.28 -10.37 -8.59
CA GLU A 308 -13.89 -8.97 -8.39
C GLU A 308 -14.17 -8.55 -6.95
N PHE A 309 -13.11 -8.21 -6.22
CA PHE A 309 -13.18 -7.67 -4.88
C PHE A 309 -12.35 -6.40 -4.81
N GLY A 310 -13.04 -5.26 -4.76
CA GLY A 310 -12.47 -3.93 -4.66
C GLY A 310 -13.42 -3.00 -3.89
N PRO A 311 -13.12 -1.70 -3.77
CA PRO A 311 -14.05 -0.74 -3.18
C PRO A 311 -15.41 -0.87 -3.89
N ARG A 312 -16.50 -0.94 -3.09
CA ARG A 312 -17.85 -1.19 -3.61
C ARG A 312 -18.12 -0.34 -4.87
N PRO A 313 -18.68 -0.93 -5.94
CA PRO A 313 -19.13 -0.18 -7.09
C PRO A 313 -20.00 0.97 -6.60
N THR A 314 -19.57 2.18 -6.89
CA THR A 314 -20.15 3.37 -6.27
C THR A 314 -20.98 4.09 -7.31
N THR A 315 -22.29 4.15 -7.09
CA THR A 315 -23.18 4.91 -7.97
C THR A 315 -22.95 6.41 -7.78
N ARG A 316 -22.76 7.11 -8.90
CA ARG A 316 -22.58 8.56 -8.97
C ARG A 316 -23.48 9.15 -10.04
N LYS A 317 -24.04 10.32 -9.76
CA LYS A 317 -24.78 11.10 -10.75
C LYS A 317 -23.79 11.98 -11.52
N VAL A 318 -23.87 11.97 -12.84
CA VAL A 318 -23.06 12.84 -13.69
C VAL A 318 -23.50 14.29 -13.52
N ASP A 319 -22.56 15.17 -13.22
CA ASP A 319 -22.82 16.58 -13.01
C ASP A 319 -22.93 17.38 -14.34
N LYS A 320 -23.23 18.68 -14.24
CA LYS A 320 -23.37 19.57 -15.41
C LYS A 320 -22.04 19.83 -16.15
N LEU A 321 -20.90 19.45 -15.56
CA LEU A 321 -19.59 19.55 -16.19
C LEU A 321 -19.24 18.26 -16.95
N SER A 322 -20.21 17.35 -17.09
CA SER A 322 -20.01 16.02 -17.65
C SER A 322 -18.96 15.21 -16.87
N CYS A 323 -18.96 15.33 -15.54
CA CYS A 323 -18.00 14.65 -14.68
C CYS A 323 -18.68 13.82 -13.58
N VAL A 324 -17.96 12.82 -13.10
CA VAL A 324 -18.24 12.08 -11.86
C VAL A 324 -17.17 12.36 -10.82
N ARG A 325 -17.54 12.26 -9.53
CA ARG A 325 -16.62 12.45 -8.40
C ARG A 325 -16.32 11.13 -7.71
N PHE A 326 -15.03 10.82 -7.58
CA PHE A 326 -14.51 9.66 -6.88
C PHE A 326 -13.18 10.02 -6.21
N GLY A 327 -12.92 9.56 -4.99
CA GLY A 327 -11.65 9.83 -4.30
C GLY A 327 -11.28 11.31 -4.14
N SER A 328 -12.27 12.21 -4.03
CA SER A 328 -12.07 13.67 -4.06
C SER A 328 -11.48 14.25 -5.36
N ALA A 329 -11.37 13.45 -6.41
CA ALA A 329 -11.03 13.85 -7.78
C ALA A 329 -12.27 13.92 -8.69
N ARG A 330 -12.08 14.45 -9.90
CA ARG A 330 -13.11 14.50 -10.96
C ARG A 330 -12.65 13.75 -12.20
N TYR A 331 -13.58 13.03 -12.81
CA TYR A 331 -13.37 12.25 -14.03
C TYR A 331 -14.44 12.58 -15.05
N SER A 332 -14.04 12.95 -16.26
CA SER A 332 -14.99 13.26 -17.34
C SER A 332 -15.73 12.01 -17.81
N VAL A 333 -16.93 12.19 -18.35
CA VAL A 333 -17.71 11.16 -19.04
C VAL A 333 -18.40 11.79 -20.25
N PRO A 334 -18.83 11.02 -21.26
CA PRO A 334 -19.52 11.60 -22.43
C PRO A 334 -20.73 12.47 -22.08
N CYS A 335 -20.87 13.65 -22.71
CA CYS A 335 -21.95 14.63 -22.46
C CYS A 335 -23.37 14.05 -22.47
N ARG A 336 -23.62 12.99 -23.24
CA ARG A 336 -24.91 12.28 -23.30
C ARG A 336 -25.37 11.72 -21.94
N LEU A 337 -24.44 11.53 -21.00
CA LEU A 337 -24.72 10.96 -19.67
C LEU A 337 -25.02 12.02 -18.60
N ILE A 338 -24.97 13.33 -18.92
CA ILE A 338 -25.26 14.40 -17.96
C ILE A 338 -26.62 14.18 -17.29
N GLY A 339 -26.64 14.16 -15.96
CA GLY A 339 -27.84 13.93 -15.16
C GLY A 339 -28.25 12.47 -14.98
N GLN A 340 -27.60 11.53 -15.66
CA GLN A 340 -27.80 10.09 -15.45
C GLN A 340 -26.98 9.57 -14.26
N SER A 341 -27.39 8.43 -13.71
CA SER A 341 -26.63 7.69 -12.70
C SER A 341 -25.75 6.65 -13.38
N VAL A 342 -24.48 6.62 -13.01
CA VAL A 342 -23.47 5.68 -13.52
C VAL A 342 -22.79 4.98 -12.36
N THR A 343 -22.25 3.79 -12.60
CA THR A 343 -21.50 3.03 -11.59
C THR A 343 -20.02 3.24 -11.83
N VAL A 344 -19.31 3.64 -10.78
CA VAL A 344 -17.86 3.80 -10.79
C VAL A 344 -17.23 2.53 -10.19
N LEU A 345 -16.39 1.88 -10.98
CA LEU A 345 -15.56 0.75 -10.60
C LEU A 345 -14.10 1.20 -10.58
N VAL A 346 -13.34 0.69 -9.62
CA VAL A 346 -11.91 0.92 -9.55
C VAL A 346 -11.21 -0.43 -9.50
N ASP A 347 -10.31 -0.61 -10.45
CA ASP A 347 -9.50 -1.79 -10.66
C ASP A 347 -8.04 -1.31 -10.75
N ASP A 348 -7.21 -1.71 -9.78
CA ASP A 348 -5.85 -1.22 -9.58
C ASP A 348 -5.73 0.33 -9.62
N ASP A 349 -5.12 0.87 -10.69
CA ASP A 349 -4.93 2.30 -10.91
C ASP A 349 -5.88 2.91 -11.95
N THR A 350 -6.89 2.13 -12.38
CA THR A 350 -7.83 2.50 -13.43
C THR A 350 -9.26 2.58 -12.90
N LEU A 351 -9.88 3.72 -13.15
CA LEU A 351 -11.28 3.99 -12.87
C LEU A 351 -12.11 3.77 -14.14
N ARG A 352 -13.08 2.86 -14.07
CA ARG A 352 -14.06 2.59 -15.13
C ARG A 352 -15.41 3.15 -14.73
N VAL A 353 -16.05 3.86 -15.67
CA VAL A 353 -17.43 4.33 -15.51
C VAL A 353 -18.33 3.48 -16.40
N ILE A 354 -19.27 2.75 -15.79
CA ILE A 354 -20.14 1.83 -16.48
C ILE A 354 -21.63 2.19 -16.33
N GLY A 355 -22.44 1.80 -17.30
CA GLY A 355 -23.89 1.87 -17.24
C GLY A 355 -24.44 0.95 -16.13
N PRO A 356 -25.33 1.43 -15.25
CA PRO A 356 -25.75 0.68 -14.05
C PRO A 356 -26.59 -0.57 -14.34
N VAL A 357 -27.19 -0.66 -15.53
CA VAL A 357 -28.05 -1.79 -15.94
C VAL A 357 -27.41 -2.59 -17.08
N THR A 358 -26.75 -1.92 -18.02
CA THR A 358 -26.18 -2.55 -19.23
C THR A 358 -24.76 -3.07 -19.03
N GLY A 359 -24.02 -2.56 -18.03
CA GLY A 359 -22.60 -2.87 -17.85
C GLY A 359 -21.69 -2.29 -18.94
N GLU A 360 -22.22 -1.47 -19.85
CA GLU A 360 -21.46 -0.83 -20.92
C GLU A 360 -20.43 0.15 -20.33
N VAL A 361 -19.18 0.06 -20.78
CA VAL A 361 -18.11 0.99 -20.38
C VAL A 361 -18.27 2.30 -21.15
N HIS A 362 -18.49 3.39 -20.43
CA HIS A 362 -18.68 4.72 -21.00
C HIS A 362 -17.42 5.58 -20.98
N ALA A 363 -16.53 5.36 -20.01
CA ALA A 363 -15.26 6.06 -19.87
C ALA A 363 -14.27 5.23 -19.04
N GLU A 364 -12.99 5.34 -19.36
CA GLU A 364 -11.89 4.81 -18.57
C GLU A 364 -10.88 5.92 -18.28
N HIS A 365 -10.42 5.99 -17.04
CA HIS A 365 -9.46 7.00 -16.60
C HIS A 365 -8.42 6.39 -15.66
N ARG A 366 -7.20 6.88 -15.71
CA ARG A 366 -6.24 6.62 -14.62
C ARG A 366 -6.65 7.37 -13.36
N LEU A 367 -6.47 6.75 -12.19
CA LEU A 367 -6.66 7.42 -10.90
C LEU A 367 -5.70 8.61 -10.78
N VAL A 368 -6.22 9.71 -10.22
CA VAL A 368 -5.49 10.97 -10.02
C VAL A 368 -5.59 11.36 -8.55
N ALA A 369 -4.73 12.27 -8.09
CA ALA A 369 -4.67 12.62 -6.68
C ALA A 369 -5.93 13.38 -6.23
N PRO A 370 -6.27 13.35 -4.92
CA PRO A 370 -7.36 14.16 -4.38
C PRO A 370 -7.26 15.64 -4.78
N GLY A 371 -8.34 16.18 -5.36
CA GLY A 371 -8.39 17.56 -5.86
C GLY A 371 -8.04 17.73 -7.34
N GLU A 372 -7.48 16.71 -7.99
CA GLU A 372 -7.16 16.73 -9.42
C GLU A 372 -8.37 16.40 -10.30
N VAL A 373 -8.20 16.61 -11.61
CA VAL A 373 -9.23 16.39 -12.64
C VAL A 373 -8.62 15.62 -13.80
N SER A 374 -9.20 14.46 -14.13
CA SER A 374 -8.89 13.69 -15.34
C SER A 374 -9.97 14.00 -16.39
N ILE A 375 -9.57 14.68 -17.47
CA ILE A 375 -10.46 15.10 -18.56
C ILE A 375 -9.99 14.44 -19.85
N ASP A 376 -10.91 13.76 -20.52
CA ASP A 376 -10.79 13.39 -21.92
C ASP A 376 -11.63 14.37 -22.75
N ASP A 377 -10.97 15.10 -23.65
CA ASP A 377 -11.62 16.10 -24.50
C ASP A 377 -12.62 15.45 -25.48
N ALA A 378 -12.48 14.16 -25.81
CA ALA A 378 -13.41 13.42 -26.67
C ALA A 378 -14.80 13.23 -26.03
N HIS A 379 -14.91 13.43 -24.71
CA HIS A 379 -16.19 13.38 -24.00
C HIS A 379 -17.08 14.62 -24.23
N TYR A 380 -16.52 15.69 -24.81
CA TYR A 380 -17.19 16.97 -24.97
C TYR A 380 -17.46 17.29 -26.44
N ASP A 381 -18.67 17.76 -26.75
CA ASP A 381 -19.06 18.12 -28.12
C ASP A 381 -18.39 19.41 -28.64
N ARG A 382 -17.69 20.14 -27.76
CA ARG A 382 -17.08 21.44 -28.07
C ARG A 382 -15.64 21.48 -27.57
N PRO A 383 -14.73 22.09 -28.35
CA PRO A 383 -13.36 22.31 -27.89
C PRO A 383 -13.35 23.11 -26.59
N ARG A 384 -12.39 22.79 -25.73
CA ARG A 384 -12.13 23.54 -24.52
C ARG A 384 -11.80 24.99 -24.87
N PRO A 385 -12.50 25.99 -24.31
CA PRO A 385 -12.16 27.39 -24.56
C PRO A 385 -10.88 27.77 -23.80
N ASP A 386 -9.94 28.44 -24.47
CA ASP A 386 -8.67 28.91 -23.87
C ASP A 386 -8.86 29.87 -22.69
N LYS A 387 -9.96 30.63 -22.71
CA LYS A 387 -10.36 31.57 -21.66
C LYS A 387 -11.85 31.50 -21.41
N PRO A 388 -12.32 31.68 -20.16
CA PRO A 388 -13.74 31.75 -19.86
C PRO A 388 -14.37 32.91 -20.64
N THR A 389 -15.25 32.58 -21.58
CA THR A 389 -15.91 33.58 -22.43
C THR A 389 -16.92 34.35 -21.61
N ARG A 390 -16.65 35.64 -21.35
CA ARG A 390 -17.57 36.58 -20.72
C ARG A 390 -18.21 37.54 -21.74
N GLY A 391 -18.44 37.05 -22.96
CA GLY A 391 -19.06 37.84 -24.03
C GLY A 391 -20.50 38.24 -23.71
N ALA A 392 -20.97 39.29 -24.36
CA ALA A 392 -22.33 39.78 -24.19
C ALA A 392 -23.33 38.71 -24.66
N ARG A 393 -24.32 38.36 -23.82
CA ARG A 393 -25.38 37.39 -24.16
C ARG A 393 -26.72 38.13 -24.30
N PRO A 394 -27.20 38.41 -25.52
CA PRO A 394 -28.43 39.13 -25.71
C PRO A 394 -29.64 38.28 -25.28
N ARG A 395 -30.54 38.89 -24.52
CA ARG A 395 -31.82 38.31 -24.06
C ARG A 395 -33.02 38.95 -24.76
N THR A 396 -32.94 40.23 -25.08
CA THR A 396 -34.02 40.99 -25.75
C THR A 396 -33.76 41.14 -27.24
N GLN A 397 -34.80 41.44 -28.04
CA GLN A 397 -34.63 41.68 -29.47
C GLN A 397 -33.74 42.90 -29.73
N GLN A 398 -33.90 43.98 -28.96
CA GLN A 398 -33.06 45.18 -29.03
C GLN A 398 -31.57 44.87 -28.82
N GLU A 399 -31.23 44.01 -27.85
CA GLU A 399 -29.83 43.61 -27.64
C GLU A 399 -29.28 42.79 -28.80
N LYS A 400 -30.10 41.94 -29.44
CA LYS A 400 -29.70 41.20 -30.65
C LYS A 400 -29.44 42.15 -31.81
N ASP A 401 -30.35 43.10 -32.04
CA ASP A 401 -30.25 44.07 -33.12
C ASP A 401 -29.03 44.97 -32.94
N PHE A 402 -28.73 45.37 -31.69
CA PHE A 402 -27.56 46.16 -31.37
C PHE A 402 -26.25 45.37 -31.54
N LEU A 403 -26.19 44.13 -31.06
CA LEU A 403 -25.00 43.29 -31.26
C LEU A 403 -24.79 42.89 -32.73
N ALA A 404 -25.85 42.92 -33.56
CA ALA A 404 -25.74 42.71 -35.00
C ALA A 404 -25.00 43.85 -35.73
N LEU A 405 -24.80 45.02 -35.09
CA LEU A 405 -23.93 46.10 -35.59
C LEU A 405 -22.44 45.70 -35.58
N GLY A 406 -22.08 44.58 -34.95
CA GLY A 406 -20.75 43.98 -35.01
C GLY A 406 -19.90 44.13 -33.74
N PRO A 407 -18.59 43.81 -33.81
CA PRO A 407 -17.71 43.74 -32.65
C PRO A 407 -17.60 45.05 -31.85
N VAL A 408 -17.77 46.20 -32.52
CA VAL A 408 -17.73 47.52 -31.86
C VAL A 408 -18.91 47.74 -30.92
N ALA A 409 -20.07 47.18 -31.24
CA ALA A 409 -21.25 47.25 -30.39
C ALA A 409 -21.06 46.41 -29.13
N GLU A 410 -20.47 45.22 -29.24
CA GLU A 410 -20.10 44.42 -28.06
C GLU A 410 -19.07 45.16 -27.19
N ALA A 411 -18.07 45.81 -27.80
CA ALA A 411 -17.10 46.63 -27.09
C ALA A 411 -17.74 47.85 -26.41
N PHE A 412 -18.71 48.50 -27.06
CA PHE A 412 -19.50 49.59 -26.49
C PHE A 412 -20.31 49.13 -25.28
N LEU A 413 -21.02 48.00 -25.39
CA LEU A 413 -21.80 47.43 -24.29
C LEU A 413 -20.94 47.06 -23.10
N THR A 414 -19.84 46.36 -23.35
CA THR A 414 -18.93 45.89 -22.31
C THR A 414 -18.25 47.08 -21.61
N GLY A 415 -17.80 48.06 -22.38
CA GLY A 415 -17.19 49.28 -21.86
C GLY A 415 -18.17 50.16 -21.08
N ALA A 416 -19.38 50.35 -21.59
CA ALA A 416 -20.45 51.09 -20.92
C ALA A 416 -20.86 50.45 -19.59
N ALA A 417 -20.96 49.12 -19.55
CA ALA A 417 -21.21 48.37 -18.32
C ALA A 417 -20.06 48.52 -17.32
N ALA A 418 -18.81 48.39 -17.78
CA ALA A 418 -17.63 48.59 -16.94
C ALA A 418 -17.52 50.01 -16.39
N ALA A 419 -17.99 51.02 -17.14
CA ALA A 419 -18.05 52.41 -16.73
C ALA A 419 -19.26 52.78 -15.84
N GLY A 420 -20.12 51.81 -15.51
CA GLY A 420 -21.25 52.01 -14.59
C GLY A 420 -22.45 52.75 -15.19
N VAL A 421 -22.67 52.66 -16.51
CA VAL A 421 -23.85 53.25 -17.16
C VAL A 421 -25.12 52.52 -16.73
N SER A 422 -25.86 53.11 -15.78
CA SER A 422 -27.01 52.49 -15.14
C SER A 422 -28.24 52.27 -16.03
N LYS A 423 -28.38 53.02 -17.14
CA LYS A 423 -29.53 52.98 -18.04
C LYS A 423 -29.19 52.43 -19.44
N LEU A 424 -28.31 51.43 -19.49
CA LEU A 424 -27.86 50.77 -20.73
C LEU A 424 -28.99 50.41 -21.71
N PRO A 425 -30.13 49.80 -21.31
CA PRO A 425 -31.20 49.47 -22.24
C PRO A 425 -31.77 50.69 -22.98
N SER A 426 -31.97 51.82 -22.28
CA SER A 426 -32.44 53.04 -22.93
C SER A 426 -31.39 53.68 -23.83
N GLU A 427 -30.11 53.58 -23.47
CA GLU A 427 -29.02 54.07 -24.33
C GLU A 427 -28.94 53.25 -25.62
N ILE A 428 -29.05 51.92 -25.53
CA ILE A 428 -29.10 51.01 -26.69
C ILE A 428 -30.27 51.36 -27.61
N ALA A 429 -31.48 51.55 -27.04
CA ALA A 429 -32.66 51.91 -27.83
C ALA A 429 -32.44 53.21 -28.61
N VAL A 430 -31.90 54.26 -27.96
CA VAL A 430 -31.60 55.53 -28.63
C VAL A 430 -30.52 55.35 -29.71
N VAL A 431 -29.52 54.50 -29.51
CA VAL A 431 -28.52 54.23 -30.55
C VAL A 431 -29.13 53.47 -31.72
N LEU A 432 -30.04 52.52 -31.49
CA LEU A 432 -30.78 51.85 -32.58
C LEU A 432 -31.67 52.82 -33.35
N ASP A 433 -32.30 53.78 -32.68
CA ASP A 433 -33.04 54.86 -33.36
C ASP A 433 -32.10 55.71 -34.24
N LEU A 434 -30.86 55.96 -33.79
CA LEU A 434 -29.83 56.62 -34.61
C LEU A 434 -29.41 55.77 -35.82
N VAL A 435 -29.35 54.44 -35.69
CA VAL A 435 -29.10 53.53 -36.82
C VAL A 435 -30.21 53.65 -37.86
N ALA A 436 -31.47 53.68 -37.41
CA ALA A 436 -32.61 53.87 -38.30
C ALA A 436 -32.60 55.23 -39.02
N ALA A 437 -32.10 56.28 -38.36
CA ALA A 437 -32.05 57.64 -38.93
C ALA A 437 -30.85 57.92 -39.85
N HIS A 438 -29.67 57.36 -39.55
CA HIS A 438 -28.41 57.70 -40.21
C HIS A 438 -27.78 56.56 -41.03
N GLY A 439 -28.34 55.35 -40.93
CA GLY A 439 -27.78 54.14 -41.54
C GLY A 439 -26.70 53.48 -40.67
N ASN A 440 -26.50 52.18 -40.89
CA ASN A 440 -25.63 51.33 -40.07
C ASN A 440 -24.16 51.81 -40.09
N ASP A 441 -23.58 52.01 -41.28
CA ASP A 441 -22.16 52.29 -41.44
C ASP A 441 -21.70 53.56 -40.71
N VAL A 442 -22.52 54.62 -40.78
CA VAL A 442 -22.22 55.91 -40.15
C VAL A 442 -22.25 55.79 -38.62
N VAL A 443 -23.21 55.03 -38.08
CA VAL A 443 -23.31 54.79 -36.64
C VAL A 443 -22.21 53.87 -36.13
N VAL A 444 -21.82 52.85 -36.89
CA VAL A 444 -20.68 51.98 -36.57
C VAL A 444 -19.38 52.79 -36.44
N VAL A 445 -19.13 53.74 -37.36
CA VAL A 445 -17.99 54.67 -37.26
C VAL A 445 -18.08 55.54 -36.01
N ALA A 446 -19.27 56.06 -35.69
CA ALA A 446 -19.47 56.85 -34.47
C ALA A 446 -19.26 56.02 -33.19
N LEU A 447 -19.69 54.76 -33.18
CA LEU A 447 -19.46 53.82 -32.09
C LEU A 447 -17.97 53.52 -31.93
N HIS A 448 -17.22 53.28 -33.01
CA HIS A 448 -15.76 53.09 -32.93
C HIS A 448 -15.07 54.26 -32.25
N ARG A 449 -15.50 55.48 -32.57
CA ARG A 449 -15.00 56.68 -31.94
C ARG A 449 -15.42 56.79 -30.48
N ALA A 450 -16.67 56.50 -30.16
CA ALA A 450 -17.18 56.51 -28.80
C ALA A 450 -16.40 55.53 -27.90
N VAL A 451 -16.21 54.29 -28.37
CA VAL A 451 -15.40 53.27 -27.69
C VAL A 451 -13.95 53.74 -27.51
N LYS A 452 -13.32 54.29 -28.56
CA LYS A 452 -11.94 54.79 -28.51
C LYS A 452 -11.73 55.87 -27.44
N PHE A 453 -12.73 56.72 -27.21
CA PHE A 453 -12.65 57.82 -26.23
C PHE A 453 -13.32 57.52 -24.89
N GLY A 454 -13.78 56.29 -24.66
CA GLY A 454 -14.47 55.91 -23.42
C GLY A 454 -15.78 56.68 -23.20
N ARG A 455 -16.49 56.98 -24.28
CA ARG A 455 -17.79 57.67 -24.28
C ARG A 455 -18.89 56.64 -24.49
N TRP A 456 -19.79 56.53 -23.52
CA TRP A 456 -20.69 55.37 -23.39
C TRP A 456 -22.18 55.74 -23.39
N ARG A 457 -22.52 57.02 -23.62
CA ARG A 457 -23.91 57.49 -23.68
C ARG A 457 -24.34 57.66 -25.13
N ALA A 458 -25.62 57.43 -25.41
CA ALA A 458 -26.21 57.67 -26.72
C ALA A 458 -26.12 59.15 -27.13
N GLY A 459 -26.14 60.06 -26.15
CA GLY A 459 -25.88 61.49 -26.36
C GLY A 459 -24.48 61.77 -26.92
N ASP A 460 -23.46 61.02 -26.48
CA ASP A 460 -22.10 61.15 -27.02
C ASP A 460 -22.04 60.63 -28.46
N VAL A 461 -22.70 59.51 -28.75
CA VAL A 461 -22.80 58.96 -30.12
C VAL A 461 -23.49 59.95 -31.04
N ARG A 462 -24.60 60.57 -30.59
CA ARG A 462 -25.29 61.64 -31.32
C ARG A 462 -24.37 62.84 -31.57
N SER A 463 -23.62 63.28 -30.57
CA SER A 463 -22.66 64.39 -30.71
C SER A 463 -21.56 64.05 -31.71
N ILE A 464 -21.09 62.80 -31.76
CA ILE A 464 -20.11 62.35 -32.74
C ILE A 464 -20.70 62.36 -34.15
N LEU A 465 -21.93 61.87 -34.33
CA LEU A 465 -22.63 61.87 -35.61
C LEU A 465 -22.82 63.29 -36.17
N ALA A 466 -23.16 64.26 -35.31
CA ALA A 466 -23.35 65.67 -35.69
C ALA A 466 -22.09 66.34 -36.26
N THR A 467 -20.91 65.75 -36.09
CA THR A 467 -19.67 66.27 -36.69
C THR A 467 -19.50 65.88 -38.16
N HIS A 468 -20.37 65.03 -38.71
CA HIS A 468 -20.29 64.55 -40.09
C HIS A 468 -18.90 64.01 -40.51
N GLY A 469 -18.19 63.37 -39.58
CA GLY A 469 -16.84 62.84 -39.82
C GLY A 469 -15.73 63.89 -39.72
N GLN A 470 -16.03 65.16 -39.47
CA GLN A 470 -15.05 66.24 -39.28
C GLN A 470 -14.51 66.33 -37.84
N ALA A 471 -14.86 65.38 -36.96
CA ALA A 471 -14.37 65.37 -35.59
C ALA A 471 -12.83 65.25 -35.56
N PRO A 472 -12.10 66.20 -34.92
CA PRO A 472 -10.64 66.23 -34.92
C PRO A 472 -10.06 64.93 -34.39
N THR A 473 -9.11 64.31 -35.07
CA THR A 473 -8.46 63.09 -34.57
C THR A 473 -7.25 63.49 -33.72
N PRO A 474 -7.32 63.46 -32.38
CA PRO A 474 -6.17 63.81 -31.55
C PRO A 474 -5.01 62.86 -31.87
N ARG A 475 -3.85 63.46 -32.14
CA ARG A 475 -2.59 62.75 -32.36
C ARG A 475 -1.93 62.47 -30.99
N PRO A 476 -1.20 61.36 -30.85
CA PRO A 476 -0.44 61.08 -29.63
C PRO A 476 0.57 62.21 -29.36
N ALA A 477 0.85 62.48 -28.09
CA ALA A 477 1.86 63.46 -27.70
C ALA A 477 3.26 63.00 -28.16
N GLY A 478 4.02 63.90 -28.79
CA GLY A 478 5.41 63.63 -29.23
C GLY A 478 5.70 63.93 -30.69
N GLU A 479 4.68 64.06 -31.55
CA GLU A 479 4.87 64.54 -32.92
C GLU A 479 4.84 66.07 -32.97
N PRO A 480 5.80 66.73 -33.65
CA PRO A 480 5.80 68.19 -33.77
C PRO A 480 4.55 68.64 -34.52
N LEU A 481 3.79 69.54 -33.90
CA LEU A 481 2.64 70.19 -34.53
C LEU A 481 3.15 71.18 -35.59
N VAL A 482 3.34 70.72 -36.82
CA VAL A 482 3.73 71.58 -37.94
C VAL A 482 2.52 72.41 -38.34
N LEU A 483 2.39 73.60 -37.75
CA LEU A 483 1.44 74.62 -38.17
C LEU A 483 2.11 75.49 -39.21
N THR A 484 1.60 75.50 -40.44
CA THR A 484 1.91 76.52 -41.44
C THR A 484 1.20 77.81 -41.03
N LEU A 485 1.75 78.51 -40.03
CA LEU A 485 1.26 79.83 -39.68
C LEU A 485 1.65 80.80 -40.80
N PRO A 486 0.73 81.67 -41.26
CA PRO A 486 1.07 82.66 -42.27
C PRO A 486 2.19 83.56 -41.74
N THR A 487 3.23 83.74 -42.54
CA THR A 487 4.35 84.63 -42.23
C THR A 487 3.84 86.07 -42.20
N VAL A 488 3.61 86.60 -41.00
CA VAL A 488 3.31 88.01 -40.83
C VAL A 488 4.61 88.79 -41.03
N PRO A 489 4.65 89.81 -41.91
CA PRO A 489 5.85 90.62 -42.09
C PRO A 489 6.20 91.31 -40.77
N THR A 490 7.31 90.90 -40.15
CA THR A 490 7.84 91.52 -38.95
C THR A 490 8.68 92.74 -39.32
N ARG A 491 8.35 93.92 -38.78
CA ARG A 491 9.21 95.11 -38.89
C ARG A 491 10.35 95.04 -37.88
N SER A 492 11.54 95.50 -38.25
CA SER A 492 12.67 95.67 -37.31
C SER A 492 12.25 96.54 -36.13
N LEU A 493 12.77 96.27 -34.94
CA LEU A 493 12.58 97.14 -33.76
C LEU A 493 13.08 98.56 -34.02
N ASP A 494 14.05 98.75 -34.92
CA ASP A 494 14.53 100.07 -35.36
C ASP A 494 13.44 100.89 -36.06
N ALA A 495 12.43 100.24 -36.67
CA ALA A 495 11.29 100.93 -37.28
C ALA A 495 10.36 101.58 -36.24
N TYR A 496 10.55 101.27 -34.95
CA TYR A 496 9.89 101.92 -33.82
C TYR A 496 10.81 102.88 -33.07
N ARG A 497 12.04 103.10 -33.55
CA ARG A 497 12.96 104.05 -32.94
C ARG A 497 12.44 105.47 -33.19
N ILE A 498 12.06 106.15 -32.12
CA ILE A 498 11.60 107.54 -32.16
C ILE A 498 12.83 108.42 -32.35
N ASP A 499 13.16 108.76 -33.59
CA ASP A 499 14.21 109.72 -33.89
C ASP A 499 13.65 111.15 -33.76
N GLY A 500 14.08 111.86 -32.70
CA GLY A 500 14.08 113.33 -32.63
C GLY A 500 12.78 114.02 -32.22
N LEU A 501 12.50 114.08 -30.92
CA LEU A 501 11.84 115.26 -30.36
C LEU A 501 12.86 116.40 -30.35
N THR A 502 12.64 117.34 -31.25
CA THR A 502 13.22 118.67 -31.26
C THR A 502 12.94 119.38 -29.93
N ASP A 503 13.98 119.76 -29.21
CA ASP A 503 13.92 120.95 -28.36
C ASP A 503 14.85 122.01 -28.96
N GLY A 504 14.22 122.92 -29.71
CA GLY A 504 14.77 124.23 -29.97
C GLY A 504 14.85 125.02 -28.66
N GLY A 505 15.96 125.74 -28.50
CA GLY A 505 16.35 126.41 -27.26
C GLY A 505 15.62 127.73 -26.97
N SER A 506 15.97 128.32 -25.81
CA SER A 506 16.36 129.72 -25.62
C SER A 506 16.35 130.09 -24.14
N SER A 507 17.52 130.43 -23.58
CA SER A 507 17.83 131.57 -22.68
C SER A 507 19.17 131.34 -21.99
#